data_AF-A0A432IHM6-F1
#
_entry.id   AF-A0A432IHM6-F1
#
_cell.length_a   1.000
_cell.length_b   1.000
_cell.length_c   1.000
_cell.angle_alpha   90.00
_cell.angle_beta   90.00
_cell.angle_gamma   90.00
#
_symmetry.space_group_name_H-M   'P 1'
#
loop_
_entity.id
_entity.type
_entity.pdbx_description
1 polymer ?
#
loop_
_entity_poly.entity_id
_entity_poly.type
_entity_poly.pdbx_seq_one_letter_code
_entity_poly.pdbx_strand_id
1 'polypeptide(L)'
;VILKLTLGAGANFDFDKSVLLKKDIPQLDAFIDQIKDLKGTLTIIGHTDTNGSYEYNDKLSLRRANAIKEYMGKSLDLNNYKVEVIGKGEREPIYKPEKNIPEMAANRRVEITFVEAE
;
A
#
# COMPACT_ATOMS: atom_id res chain seq x y z
N VAL A 1 12.61 -11.75 -10.88
CA VAL A 1 13.04 -10.59 -10.06
C VAL A 1 12.04 -10.29 -8.93
N ILE A 2 12.48 -9.69 -7.80
CA ILE A 2 11.57 -9.20 -6.73
C ILE A 2 11.78 -7.69 -6.55
N LEU A 3 10.71 -6.91 -6.68
CA LEU A 3 10.70 -5.47 -6.44
C LEU A 3 9.74 -5.14 -5.29
N LYS A 4 10.10 -4.15 -4.47
CA LYS A 4 9.30 -3.71 -3.33
C LYS A 4 9.25 -2.20 -3.26
N LEU A 5 8.07 -1.65 -2.96
CA LEU A 5 7.84 -0.25 -2.67
C LEU A 5 6.98 -0.15 -1.41
N THR A 6 7.36 0.72 -0.48
CA THR A 6 6.53 1.04 0.68
C THR A 6 6.14 2.51 0.60
N LEU A 7 4.83 2.75 0.47
CA LEU A 7 4.26 4.08 0.51
C LEU A 7 3.75 4.34 1.93
N GLY A 8 4.57 5.03 2.71
CA GLY A 8 4.22 5.46 4.06
C GLY A 8 3.61 6.85 4.02
N ALA A 9 2.52 7.08 4.75
CA ALA A 9 2.06 8.44 4.90
C ALA A 9 2.85 9.16 5.97
N GLY A 10 3.92 9.78 5.52
CA GLY A 10 4.62 10.78 6.29
C GLY A 10 3.64 11.82 6.84
N ALA A 11 3.36 11.70 8.13
CA ALA A 11 3.05 12.74 9.11
C ALA A 11 1.84 13.66 8.92
N ASN A 12 0.87 13.43 8.02
CA ASN A 12 -0.42 14.16 8.02
C ASN A 12 -1.49 13.43 7.19
N PHE A 13 -1.91 12.23 7.60
CA PHE A 13 -3.22 11.74 7.15
C PHE A 13 -4.28 12.55 7.90
N ASP A 14 -5.13 13.29 7.19
CA ASP A 14 -6.45 13.55 7.75
C ASP A 14 -7.09 12.19 8.04
N PHE A 15 -7.58 12.04 9.26
CA PHE A 15 -8.47 10.96 9.66
C PHE A 15 -9.52 10.81 8.54
N ASP A 16 -9.69 9.58 8.02
CA ASP A 16 -10.68 9.21 6.99
C ASP A 16 -10.29 9.34 5.49
N LYS A 17 -9.06 9.73 5.13
CA LYS A 17 -8.64 9.73 3.71
C LYS A 17 -7.92 8.44 3.28
N SER A 18 -8.52 7.71 2.34
CA SER A 18 -7.97 6.57 1.61
C SER A 18 -7.16 6.98 0.37
N VAL A 19 -6.54 8.15 0.40
CA VAL A 19 -6.06 8.85 -0.81
C VAL A 19 -4.54 8.69 -0.97
N LEU A 20 -4.13 8.19 -2.14
CA LEU A 20 -2.74 8.27 -2.63
C LEU A 20 -2.28 9.72 -2.61
N LEU A 21 -1.22 10.02 -1.85
CA LEU A 21 -0.74 11.39 -1.74
C LEU A 21 0.00 11.78 -3.02
N LYS A 22 -0.15 13.04 -3.45
CA LYS A 22 0.55 13.55 -4.64
C LYS A 22 2.07 13.40 -4.58
N LYS A 23 2.65 13.40 -3.38
CA LYS A 23 4.09 13.17 -3.16
C LYS A 23 4.54 11.74 -3.43
N ASP A 24 3.62 10.77 -3.33
CA ASP A 24 3.90 9.34 -3.47
C ASP A 24 3.71 8.89 -4.93
N ILE A 25 2.99 9.68 -5.74
CA ILE A 25 2.75 9.45 -7.17
C ILE A 25 4.06 9.19 -7.94
N PRO A 26 5.11 10.04 -7.85
CA PRO A 26 6.32 9.82 -8.65
C PRO A 26 7.03 8.49 -8.32
N GLN A 27 6.99 8.04 -7.06
CA GLN A 27 7.59 6.77 -6.66
C GLN A 27 6.77 5.58 -7.17
N LEU A 28 5.44 5.71 -7.14
CA LEU A 28 4.54 4.70 -7.68
C LEU A 28 4.64 4.61 -9.20
N ASP A 29 4.74 5.74 -9.91
CA ASP A 29 4.96 5.79 -11.36
C ASP A 29 6.29 5.14 -11.74
N ALA A 30 7.37 5.44 -11.01
CA ALA A 30 8.67 4.79 -11.24
C ALA A 30 8.61 3.26 -11.02
N PHE A 31 7.86 2.80 -10.01
CA PHE A 31 7.65 1.38 -9.79
C PHE A 31 6.81 0.74 -10.90
N ILE A 32 5.76 1.41 -11.37
CA ILE A 32 4.95 1.01 -12.53
C ILE A 32 5.84 0.85 -13.76
N ASP A 33 6.70 1.83 -14.03
CA ASP A 33 7.61 1.81 -15.18
C ASP A 33 8.59 0.64 -15.15
N GLN A 34 9.02 0.20 -13.96
CA GLN A 34 9.90 -0.97 -13.81
C GLN A 34 9.21 -2.29 -14.12
N ILE A 35 7.89 -2.37 -13.91
CA ILE A 35 7.16 -3.65 -14.04
C ILE A 35 6.29 -3.73 -15.29
N LYS A 36 5.99 -2.61 -15.97
CA LYS A 36 4.93 -2.53 -16.99
C LYS A 36 5.00 -3.56 -18.11
N ASP A 37 6.21 -3.96 -18.50
CA ASP A 37 6.46 -4.91 -19.59
C ASP A 37 6.73 -6.35 -19.09
N LEU A 38 6.61 -6.57 -17.77
CA LEU A 38 6.83 -7.84 -17.10
C LEU A 38 5.51 -8.54 -16.77
N LYS A 39 5.61 -9.86 -16.51
CA LYS A 39 4.51 -10.68 -16.00
C LYS A 39 4.88 -11.23 -14.65
N GLY A 40 3.91 -11.36 -13.75
CA GLY A 40 4.22 -11.86 -12.41
C GLY A 40 3.09 -11.69 -11.41
N THR A 41 3.42 -11.78 -10.14
CA THR A 41 2.50 -11.55 -9.03
C THR A 41 2.69 -10.15 -8.48
N LEU A 42 1.61 -9.38 -8.40
CA LEU A 42 1.58 -8.06 -7.80
C LEU A 42 0.77 -8.12 -6.51
N THR A 43 1.42 -7.95 -5.36
CA THR A 43 0.80 -7.96 -4.04
C THR A 43 0.77 -6.56 -3.47
N ILE A 44 -0.41 -6.11 -3.02
CA ILE A 44 -0.63 -4.79 -2.44
C ILE A 44 -1.27 -4.97 -1.05
N ILE A 45 -0.56 -4.56 0.00
CA ILE A 45 -0.97 -4.77 1.39
C ILE A 45 -1.13 -3.42 2.08
N GLY A 46 -2.33 -3.12 2.58
CA GLY A 46 -2.60 -1.94 3.38
C GLY A 46 -2.46 -2.21 4.88
N HIS A 47 -1.95 -1.23 5.62
CA HIS A 47 -1.84 -1.24 7.07
C HIS A 47 -2.42 0.04 7.69
N THR A 48 -2.80 -0.04 8.97
CA THR A 48 -3.23 1.10 9.79
C THR A 48 -2.35 1.21 11.05
N ASP A 49 -2.48 2.33 11.74
CA ASP A 49 -2.10 2.44 13.15
C ASP A 49 -3.14 1.75 14.04
N THR A 50 -2.93 1.78 15.35
CA THR A 50 -3.81 1.12 16.35
C THR A 50 -5.00 1.97 16.77
N ASN A 51 -5.22 3.12 16.09
CA ASN A 51 -6.36 3.98 16.35
C ASN A 51 -7.62 3.45 15.67
N GLY A 52 -8.69 3.27 16.44
CA GLY A 52 -9.98 2.79 15.93
C GLY A 52 -10.26 1.34 16.30
N SER A 53 -11.38 0.79 15.82
CA SER A 53 -11.68 -0.63 16.03
C SER A 53 -10.97 -1.51 14.99
N TYR A 54 -10.74 -2.78 15.32
CA TYR A 54 -10.18 -3.76 14.39
C TYR A 54 -10.97 -3.83 13.08
N GLU A 55 -12.31 -3.86 13.14
CA GLU A 55 -13.15 -3.94 11.95
C GLU A 55 -13.06 -2.68 11.08
N TYR A 56 -12.91 -1.51 11.71
CA TYR A 56 -12.70 -0.26 10.99
C TYR A 56 -11.34 -0.27 10.28
N ASN A 57 -10.29 -0.68 11.00
CA ASN A 57 -8.92 -0.75 10.49
C ASN A 57 -8.77 -1.74 9.33
N ASP A 58 -9.47 -2.87 9.38
CA ASP A 58 -9.55 -3.84 8.28
C ASP A 58 -10.12 -3.23 7.02
N LYS A 59 -11.28 -2.57 7.15
CA LYS A 59 -11.94 -1.95 6.01
C LYS A 59 -11.08 -0.80 5.47
N LEU A 60 -10.47 0.01 6.33
CA LEU A 60 -9.65 1.15 5.93
C LEU A 60 -8.38 0.71 5.19
N SER A 61 -7.66 -0.27 5.73
CA SER A 61 -6.46 -0.81 5.09
C SER A 61 -6.77 -1.42 3.72
N LEU A 62 -7.86 -2.19 3.60
CA LEU A 62 -8.29 -2.75 2.32
C LEU A 62 -8.68 -1.68 1.30
N ARG A 63 -9.39 -0.61 1.73
CA ARG A 63 -9.71 0.52 0.85
C ARG A 63 -8.45 1.21 0.31
N ARG A 64 -7.45 1.43 1.17
CA ARG A 64 -6.16 2.03 0.77
C ARG A 64 -5.42 1.17 -0.25
N ALA A 65 -5.35 -0.15 -0.01
CA ALA A 65 -4.71 -1.07 -0.95
C ALA A 65 -5.43 -1.10 -2.31
N ASN A 66 -6.77 -1.05 -2.33
CA ASN A 66 -7.55 -0.96 -3.57
C ASN A 66 -7.32 0.36 -4.32
N ALA A 67 -7.17 1.49 -3.63
CA ALA A 67 -6.88 2.76 -4.28
C ALA A 67 -5.55 2.75 -5.04
N ILE A 68 -4.52 2.07 -4.50
CA ILE A 68 -3.25 1.85 -5.18
C ILE A 68 -3.43 0.97 -6.41
N LYS A 69 -4.15 -0.15 -6.29
CA LYS A 69 -4.46 -1.03 -7.43
C LYS A 69 -5.15 -0.25 -8.56
N GLU A 70 -6.17 0.54 -8.23
CA GLU A 70 -6.92 1.33 -9.19
C GLU A 70 -6.01 2.35 -9.88
N TYR A 71 -5.12 3.01 -9.13
CA TYR A 71 -4.14 3.92 -9.71
C TYR A 71 -3.19 3.20 -10.69
N MET A 72 -2.61 2.08 -10.27
CA MET A 72 -1.69 1.30 -11.11
C MET A 72 -2.38 0.79 -12.38
N GLY A 73 -3.64 0.38 -12.30
CA GLY A 73 -4.44 -0.09 -13.44
C GLY A 73 -4.74 0.98 -14.49
N LYS A 74 -4.42 2.26 -14.25
CA LYS A 74 -4.49 3.32 -15.28
C LYS A 74 -3.34 3.24 -16.28
N SER A 75 -2.20 2.68 -15.86
CA SER A 75 -0.96 2.61 -16.63
C SER A 75 -0.52 1.18 -16.92
N LEU A 76 -1.05 0.20 -16.18
CA LEU A 76 -0.75 -1.22 -16.33
C LEU A 76 -1.94 -1.98 -16.91
N ASP A 77 -1.67 -2.89 -17.85
CA ASP A 77 -2.60 -3.98 -18.16
C ASP A 77 -2.52 -5.02 -17.03
N LEU A 78 -3.46 -4.95 -16.09
CA LEU A 78 -3.50 -5.83 -14.93
C LEU A 78 -3.69 -7.32 -15.31
N ASN A 79 -4.06 -7.65 -16.54
CA ASN A 79 -4.15 -9.04 -17.00
C ASN A 79 -2.77 -9.74 -17.07
N ASN A 80 -1.69 -8.97 -17.16
CA ASN A 80 -0.32 -9.50 -17.12
C ASN A 80 0.12 -9.92 -15.71
N TYR A 81 -0.70 -9.65 -14.69
CA TYR A 81 -0.34 -9.83 -13.29
C TYR A 81 -1.37 -10.69 -12.56
N LYS A 82 -0.88 -11.59 -11.71
CA LYS A 82 -1.70 -12.11 -10.61
C LYS A 82 -1.76 -11.06 -9.52
N VAL A 83 -2.86 -10.29 -9.46
CA VAL A 83 -3.01 -9.18 -8.51
C VAL A 83 -3.67 -9.65 -7.21
N GLU A 84 -2.98 -9.46 -6.09
CA GLU A 84 -3.46 -9.74 -4.74
C GLU A 84 -3.58 -8.44 -3.94
N VAL A 85 -4.76 -8.18 -3.37
CA VAL A 85 -5.02 -6.97 -2.56
C VAL A 85 -5.47 -7.40 -1.16
N ILE A 86 -4.74 -6.94 -0.15
CA ILE A 86 -4.93 -7.40 1.24
C ILE A 86 -5.02 -6.19 2.16
N GLY A 87 -6.02 -6.16 3.04
CA GLY A 87 -6.09 -5.24 4.17
C GLY A 87 -5.67 -5.97 5.44
N LYS A 88 -4.57 -5.54 6.07
CA LYS A 88 -4.09 -6.14 7.32
C LYS A 88 -4.55 -5.41 8.57
N GLY A 89 -5.16 -4.23 8.42
CA GLY A 89 -5.47 -3.34 9.52
C GLY A 89 -4.23 -3.07 10.36
N GLU A 90 -4.37 -3.21 11.66
CA GLU A 90 -3.30 -3.01 12.65
C GLU A 90 -2.57 -4.30 13.05
N ARG A 91 -2.78 -5.41 12.32
CA ARG A 91 -2.24 -6.74 12.71
C ARG A 91 -0.74 -6.90 12.53
N GLU A 92 -0.17 -6.14 11.60
CA GLU A 92 1.27 -6.19 11.26
C GLU A 92 1.89 -4.78 11.39
N PRO A 93 1.98 -4.26 12.62
CA PRO A 93 2.58 -2.95 12.87
C PRO A 93 4.11 -3.04 12.78
N ILE A 94 4.72 -1.95 12.32
CA ILE A 94 6.17 -1.74 12.42
C ILE A 94 6.54 -1.45 13.88
N TYR A 95 5.73 -0.63 14.56
CA TYR A 95 5.94 -0.24 15.96
C TYR A 95 4.77 -0.71 16.84
N LYS A 96 5.06 -1.50 17.88
CA LYS A 96 4.08 -1.94 18.88
C LYS A 96 4.68 -1.98 20.30
N PRO A 97 4.16 -1.19 21.26
CA PRO A 97 3.16 -0.13 21.07
C PRO A 97 3.75 1.02 20.24
N GLU A 98 2.92 1.71 19.46
CA GLU A 98 3.27 2.99 18.86
C GLU A 98 3.19 4.10 19.91
N LYS A 99 4.21 4.94 20.01
CA LYS A 99 4.40 5.89 21.12
C LYS A 99 4.28 7.35 20.71
N ASN A 100 4.45 7.65 19.43
CA ASN A 100 4.51 9.01 18.92
C ASN A 100 3.96 9.07 17.48
N ILE A 101 3.66 10.28 17.02
CA ILE A 101 3.09 10.53 15.68
C ILE A 101 3.93 9.92 14.54
N PRO A 102 5.29 10.02 14.55
CA PRO A 102 6.13 9.33 13.57
C PRO A 102 5.94 7.81 13.52
N GLU A 103 5.87 7.13 14.66
CA GLU A 103 5.68 5.67 14.72
C GLU A 103 4.30 5.27 14.17
N MET A 104 3.26 6.04 14.51
CA MET A 104 1.91 5.84 13.96
C MET A 104 1.89 6.09 12.44
N ALA A 105 2.62 7.11 11.97
CA ALA A 105 2.77 7.40 10.55
C ALA A 105 3.47 6.28 9.80
N ALA A 106 4.48 5.65 10.40
CA ALA A 106 5.14 4.48 9.83
C ALA A 106 4.19 3.27 9.77
N ASN A 107 3.34 3.05 10.77
CA ASN A 107 2.35 1.98 10.75
C ASN A 107 1.31 2.17 9.64
N ARG A 108 0.86 3.41 9.38
CA ARG A 108 -0.08 3.74 8.31
C ARG A 108 0.63 3.76 6.94
N ARG A 109 0.78 2.60 6.33
CA ARG A 109 1.48 2.40 5.05
C ARG A 109 0.73 1.47 4.11
N VAL A 110 1.15 1.48 2.84
CA VAL A 110 0.84 0.44 1.86
C VAL A 110 2.15 -0.15 1.35
N GLU A 111 2.26 -1.47 1.39
CA GLU A 111 3.38 -2.23 0.84
C GLU A 111 2.99 -2.81 -0.50
N ILE A 112 3.83 -2.62 -1.50
CA ILE A 112 3.65 -3.12 -2.87
C ILE A 112 4.83 -4.02 -3.16
N THR A 113 4.57 -5.26 -3.53
CA THR A 113 5.59 -6.24 -3.92
C THR A 113 5.24 -6.80 -5.29
N PHE A 114 6.21 -6.78 -6.19
CA PHE A 114 6.13 -7.48 -7.47
C PHE A 114 7.14 -8.62 -7.48
N VAL A 115 6.67 -9.81 -7.87
CA VAL A 115 7.50 -10.99 -8.10
C VAL A 115 7.27 -11.42 -9.53
N GLU A 116 8.30 -11.28 -10.36
CA GLU A 116 8.26 -11.70 -11.76
C GLU A 116 8.06 -13.22 -11.87
N ALA A 117 7.24 -13.63 -12.83
CA ALA A 117 7.10 -15.04 -13.20
C ALA A 117 8.34 -15.50 -13.98
N GLU A 118 8.77 -16.75 -13.74
CA GLU A 118 9.84 -17.39 -14.53
C GLU A 118 9.42 -17.66 -15.99
#